data_AF-A0A1F5N7T9-F1
#
_entry.id   AF-A0A1F5N7T9-F1
#
_cell.length_a   1.000
_cell.length_b   1.000
_cell.length_c   1.000
_cell.angle_alpha   90.00
_cell.angle_beta   90.00
_cell.angle_gamma   90.00
#
_symmetry.space_group_name_H-M   'P 1'
#
loop_
_entity.id
_entity.type
_entity.pdbx_description
1 polymer ?
#
loop_
_entity_poly.entity_id
_entity_poly.type
_entity_poly.pdbx_seq_one_letter_code
_entity_poly.pdbx_strand_id
1 'polypeptide(L)'
;MYEFNSTANILIQSLIAIIIIGVFYNLMMSTKLYGGIIGKAVRLIGVATMLVAVASIENVLLKFKIVEHSLTASVFQDLLILVSLVLLGIAFSKLGSVNKQ
;
A
#
# COMPACT_ATOMS: atom_id res chain seq x y z
N MET A 1 -5.75 -19.70 -29.37
CA MET A 1 -5.53 -18.59 -28.42
C MET A 1 -6.67 -18.65 -27.42
N TYR A 2 -6.39 -19.08 -26.18
CA TYR A 2 -7.43 -19.35 -25.19
C TYR A 2 -7.85 -18.04 -24.50
N GLU A 3 -9.16 -17.76 -24.47
CA GLU A 3 -9.82 -16.60 -23.84
C GLU A 3 -9.75 -16.60 -22.30
N PHE A 4 -8.83 -17.36 -21.69
CA PHE A 4 -8.67 -17.47 -20.24
C PHE A 4 -8.18 -16.18 -19.56
N ASN A 5 -7.78 -15.17 -20.34
CA ASN A 5 -7.08 -14.02 -19.80
C ASN A 5 -7.98 -12.88 -19.29
N SER A 6 -9.26 -12.83 -19.68
CA SER A 6 -10.14 -11.72 -19.25
C SER A 6 -10.76 -11.98 -17.87
N THR A 7 -11.41 -13.12 -17.69
CA THR A 7 -12.17 -13.42 -16.45
C THR A 7 -11.26 -13.67 -15.25
N ALA A 8 -10.14 -14.38 -15.44
CA ALA A 8 -9.18 -14.62 -14.37
C ALA A 8 -8.49 -13.33 -13.92
N ASN A 9 -8.18 -12.43 -14.85
CA ASN A 9 -7.57 -11.14 -14.54
C ASN A 9 -8.53 -10.21 -13.78
N ILE A 10 -9.81 -10.18 -14.16
CA ILE A 10 -10.86 -9.46 -13.42
C ILE A 10 -11.01 -10.02 -12.00
N LEU A 11 -11.00 -11.34 -11.84
CA LEU A 11 -11.05 -11.99 -10.53
C LEU A 11 -9.85 -11.61 -9.65
N ILE A 12 -8.64 -11.66 -10.20
CA ILE A 12 -7.41 -11.26 -9.49
C ILE A 12 -7.47 -9.78 -9.09
N GLN A 13 -7.88 -8.89 -9.99
CA GLN A 13 -8.05 -7.47 -9.68
C GLN A 13 -9.10 -7.22 -8.59
N SER A 14 -10.22 -7.96 -8.61
CA SER A 14 -11.27 -7.86 -7.59
C SER A 14 -10.80 -8.33 -6.22
N LEU A 15 -10.01 -9.42 -6.16
CA LEU A 15 -9.39 -9.91 -4.92
C LEU A 15 -8.40 -8.89 -4.35
N ILE A 16 -7.59 -8.29 -5.23
CA ILE A 16 -6.67 -7.20 -4.86
C ILE A 16 -7.46 -6.02 -4.26
N ALA A 17 -8.56 -5.61 -4.88
CA ALA A 17 -9.39 -4.52 -4.39
C ALA A 17 -9.98 -4.81 -3.00
N ILE A 18 -10.46 -6.04 -2.76
CA ILE A 18 -10.99 -6.47 -1.46
C ILE A 18 -9.89 -6.42 -0.39
N ILE A 19 -8.68 -6.88 -0.69
CA ILE A 19 -7.54 -6.83 0.23
C ILE A 19 -7.22 -5.38 0.60
N ILE A 20 -7.16 -4.48 -0.39
CA ILE A 20 -6.89 -3.06 -0.16
C ILE A 20 -7.96 -2.43 0.76
N ILE A 21 -9.24 -2.70 0.50
CA ILE A 21 -10.35 -2.20 1.33
C ILE A 21 -10.26 -2.75 2.76
N GLY A 22 -9.97 -4.05 2.91
CA GLY A 22 -9.81 -4.69 4.22
C GLY A 22 -8.67 -4.08 5.02
N VAL A 23 -7.53 -3.79 4.37
CA VAL A 23 -6.40 -3.10 5.01
C VAL A 23 -6.80 -1.70 5.48
N PHE A 24 -7.49 -0.91 4.65
CA PHE A 24 -7.99 0.42 5.03
C PHE A 24 -8.95 0.38 6.22
N TYR A 25 -9.89 -0.56 6.20
CA TYR A 25 -10.86 -0.72 7.28
C TYR A 25 -10.15 -1.04 8.60
N ASN A 26 -9.20 -1.98 8.56
CA ASN A 26 -8.42 -2.37 9.74
C ASN A 26 -7.57 -1.21 10.27
N LEU A 27 -6.94 -0.45 9.37
CA LEU A 27 -6.21 0.77 9.72
C LEU A 27 -7.10 1.82 10.41
N MET A 28 -8.29 2.05 9.86
CA MET A 28 -9.25 3.01 10.40
C MET A 28 -9.77 2.56 11.77
N MET A 29 -9.92 1.25 12.00
CA MET A 29 -10.32 0.71 13.29
C MET A 29 -9.19 0.74 14.33
N SER A 30 -7.96 0.35 13.96
CA SER A 30 -6.79 0.44 14.85
C SER A 30 -6.50 1.86 15.28
N THR A 31 -6.69 2.84 14.39
CA THR A 31 -6.47 4.26 14.73
C THR A 31 -7.55 4.84 15.66
N LYS A 32 -8.74 4.24 15.74
CA LYS A 32 -9.73 4.57 16.77
C LYS A 32 -9.38 3.96 18.13
N LEU A 33 -8.76 2.78 18.15
CA LEU A 33 -8.35 2.09 19.38
C LEU A 33 -7.17 2.78 20.07
N TYR A 34 -6.17 3.22 19.31
CA TYR A 34 -5.02 3.95 19.83
C TYR A 34 -5.26 5.46 19.69
N GLY A 35 -5.75 6.13 20.72
CA GLY A 35 -5.86 7.60 20.73
C GLY A 35 -4.49 8.30 20.69
N GLY A 36 -4.48 9.60 20.38
CA GLY A 36 -3.30 10.46 20.54
C GLY A 36 -2.19 10.29 19.48
N ILE A 37 -0.93 10.45 19.91
CA ILE A 37 0.25 10.43 19.02
C ILE A 37 0.49 9.02 18.45
N ILE A 38 0.23 7.98 19.24
CA ILE A 38 0.35 6.57 18.83
C ILE A 38 -0.63 6.27 17.70
N GLY A 39 -1.89 6.68 17.80
CA GLY A 39 -2.88 6.54 16.73
C GLY A 39 -2.46 7.22 15.44
N LYS A 40 -1.97 8.47 15.52
CA LYS A 40 -1.48 9.20 14.36
C LYS A 40 -0.29 8.51 13.70
N ALA A 41 0.62 7.93 14.48
CA ALA A 41 1.75 7.18 13.97
C ALA A 41 1.30 5.87 13.32
N VAL A 42 0.45 5.07 13.96
CA VAL A 42 -0.12 3.84 13.39
C VAL A 42 -0.86 4.12 12.08
N ARG A 43 -1.59 5.25 11.99
CA ARG A 43 -2.23 5.69 10.75
C ARG A 43 -1.21 5.92 9.64
N LEU A 44 -0.11 6.61 9.94
CA LEU A 44 0.95 6.89 8.96
C LEU A 44 1.67 5.60 8.52
N ILE A 45 1.94 4.67 9.44
CA ILE A 45 2.51 3.36 9.10
C ILE A 45 1.61 2.67 8.09
N GLY A 46 0.31 2.62 8.38
CA GLY A 46 -0.59 1.86 7.53
C GLY A 46 -0.90 2.51 6.18
N VAL A 47 -0.88 3.85 6.08
CA VAL A 47 -0.90 4.53 4.77
C VAL A 47 0.36 4.19 3.97
N ALA A 48 1.53 4.19 4.61
CA ALA A 48 2.78 3.88 3.94
C ALA A 48 2.85 2.42 3.47
N THR A 49 2.43 1.46 4.30
CA THR A 49 2.39 0.04 3.89
C THR A 49 1.42 -0.19 2.74
N MET A 50 0.33 0.58 2.66
CA MET A 50 -0.59 0.51 1.53
C MET A 50 0.06 0.99 0.22
N LEU A 51 0.77 2.12 0.24
CA LEU A 51 1.48 2.62 -0.94
C LEU A 51 2.54 1.61 -1.43
N VAL A 52 3.26 0.94 -0.51
CA VAL A 52 4.16 -0.17 -0.85
C VAL A 52 3.40 -1.34 -1.45
N ALA A 53 2.25 -1.71 -0.90
CA ALA A 53 1.44 -2.82 -1.43
C ALA A 53 0.98 -2.53 -2.87
N VAL A 54 0.54 -1.31 -3.16
CA VAL A 54 0.17 -0.89 -4.52
C VAL A 54 1.36 -0.99 -5.48
N ALA A 55 2.52 -0.45 -5.09
CA ALA A 55 3.74 -0.54 -5.89
C ALA A 55 4.18 -2.00 -6.12
N SER A 56 3.99 -2.86 -5.12
CA SER A 56 4.33 -4.29 -5.21
C SER A 56 3.38 -5.05 -6.13
N ILE A 57 2.08 -4.77 -6.05
CA ILE A 57 1.05 -5.31 -6.96
C ILE A 57 1.36 -4.88 -8.40
N GLU A 58 1.64 -3.61 -8.64
CA GLU A 58 1.98 -3.09 -9.97
C GLU A 58 3.20 -3.81 -10.57
N ASN A 59 4.26 -4.01 -9.76
CA ASN A 59 5.44 -4.77 -10.16
C ASN A 59 5.11 -6.23 -10.54
N VAL A 60 4.23 -6.88 -9.77
CA VAL A 60 3.74 -8.22 -10.08
C VAL A 60 3.00 -8.21 -11.42
N LEU A 61 2.06 -7.29 -11.64
CA LEU A 61 1.31 -7.18 -12.90
C LEU A 61 2.22 -6.95 -14.12
N LEU A 62 3.27 -6.14 -13.97
CA LEU A 62 4.29 -5.93 -14.99
C LEU A 62 5.08 -7.20 -15.30
N LYS A 63 5.52 -7.95 -14.28
CA LYS A 63 6.27 -9.21 -14.45
C LYS A 63 5.45 -10.29 -15.14
N PHE A 64 4.15 -10.35 -14.88
CA PHE A 64 3.23 -11.28 -15.55
C PHE A 64 2.77 -10.79 -16.93
N LYS A 65 3.30 -9.65 -17.44
CA LYS A 65 2.91 -9.03 -18.71
C LYS A 65 1.40 -8.78 -18.85
N ILE A 66 0.73 -8.57 -17.71
CA ILE A 66 -0.69 -8.23 -17.66
C ILE A 66 -0.90 -6.75 -18.01
N VAL A 67 0.10 -5.93 -17.67
CA VAL A 67 0.17 -4.49 -17.97
C VAL A 67 1.46 -4.22 -18.74
N GLU A 68 1.42 -3.34 -19.73
CA GLU A 68 2.60 -3.00 -20.53
C GLU A 68 3.61 -2.18 -19.72
N HIS A 69 4.89 -2.52 -19.90
CA HIS A 69 6.00 -1.81 -19.27
C HIS A 69 6.17 -0.44 -19.94
N SER A 70 5.89 0.63 -19.21
CA SER A 70 6.14 2.00 -19.65
C SER A 70 7.14 2.70 -18.73
N LEU A 71 7.91 3.65 -19.28
CA LEU A 71 8.86 4.45 -18.51
C LEU A 71 8.16 5.20 -17.36
N THR A 72 6.93 5.66 -17.62
CA THR A 72 6.04 6.31 -16.65
C THR A 72 5.61 5.40 -15.51
N ALA A 73 5.30 4.13 -15.77
CA ALA A 73 4.93 3.18 -14.71
C ALA A 73 6.10 2.90 -13.75
N SER A 74 7.32 2.75 -14.28
CA SER A 74 8.52 2.57 -13.46
C SER A 74 8.77 3.75 -12.53
N VAL A 75 8.71 4.98 -13.06
CA VAL A 75 8.92 6.20 -12.27
C VAL A 75 7.82 6.37 -11.21
N PHE A 76 6.58 6.04 -11.55
CA PHE A 76 5.47 6.09 -10.61
C PHE A 76 5.64 5.10 -9.46
N GLN A 77 6.08 3.87 -9.76
CA GLN A 77 6.39 2.85 -8.75
C GLN A 77 7.50 3.32 -7.79
N ASP A 78 8.58 3.89 -8.32
CA ASP A 78 9.69 4.41 -7.51
C ASP A 78 9.24 5.58 -6.63
N LEU A 79 8.39 6.47 -7.15
CA LEU A 79 7.79 7.56 -6.37
C LEU A 79 6.89 7.03 -5.24
N LEU A 80 6.06 6.02 -5.50
CA LEU A 80 5.21 5.40 -4.48
C LEU A 80 6.07 4.81 -3.35
N ILE A 81 7.15 4.11 -3.69
CA ILE A 81 8.07 3.53 -2.70
C ILE A 81 8.77 4.64 -1.90
N LEU A 82 9.26 5.69 -2.56
CA LEU A 82 9.92 6.83 -1.91
C LEU A 82 8.99 7.51 -0.90
N VAL A 83 7.77 7.84 -1.32
CA VAL A 83 6.75 8.48 -0.46
C VAL A 83 6.39 7.57 0.72
N SER A 84 6.29 6.27 0.49
CA SER A 84 6.08 5.29 1.56
C SER A 84 7.19 5.32 2.59
N LEU A 85 8.45 5.35 2.15
CA LEU A 85 9.61 5.40 3.04
C LEU A 85 9.60 6.65 3.93
N VAL A 86 9.31 7.80 3.33
CA VAL A 86 9.19 9.08 4.05
C VAL A 86 8.08 9.01 5.10
N LEU A 87 6.91 8.49 4.74
CA LEU A 87 5.79 8.35 5.66
C LEU A 87 6.10 7.38 6.81
N LEU A 88 6.78 6.25 6.56
CA LEU A 88 7.26 5.35 7.60
C LEU A 88 8.25 6.04 8.53
N GLY A 89 9.20 6.80 7.99
CA GLY A 89 10.16 7.59 8.78
C GLY A 89 9.47 8.56 9.72
N ILE A 90 8.47 9.31 9.23
CA ILE A 90 7.65 10.22 10.05
C ILE A 90 6.86 9.44 11.11
N ALA A 91 6.29 8.29 10.74
CA ALA A 91 5.49 7.48 11.64
C ALA A 91 6.33 6.93 12.81
N PHE A 92 7.49 6.34 12.50
CA PHE A 92 8.41 5.83 13.52
C PHE A 92 9.02 6.95 14.37
N SER A 93 9.30 8.12 13.78
CA SER A 93 9.73 9.30 14.54
C SER A 93 8.68 9.72 15.58
N LYS A 94 7.40 9.74 15.20
CA LYS A 94 6.30 10.02 16.12
C LYS A 94 6.15 8.96 17.20
N LEU A 95 6.25 7.67 16.87
CA LEU A 95 6.27 6.59 17.86
C LEU A 95 7.43 6.73 18.85
N GLY A 96 8.64 7.01 18.36
CA GLY A 96 9.81 7.20 19.21
C GLY A 96 9.72 8.43 20.12
N SER A 97 9.00 9.47 19.71
CA SER A 97 8.76 10.65 20.55
C SER A 97 7.86 10.37 21.76
N VAL A 98 6.95 9.38 21.65
CA VAL A 98 6.07 8.99 22.76
C VAL A 98 6.85 8.27 23.85
N ASN A 99 7.87 7.49 23.48
CA ASN A 99 8.69 6.74 24.44
C ASN A 99 9.70 7.61 25.20
N LYS A 100 9.79 8.92 24.90
CA LYS A 100 10.65 9.89 25.58
C LYS A 100 9.91 10.74 26.61
N GLN A 101 8.61 10.51 26.80
CA GLN A 101 7.80 11.10 27.88
C GLN A 101 7.77 10.15 29.08
#